data_AF-A0A9E2Z0M8-F1
#
_entry.id   AF-A0A9E2Z0M8-F1
#
_cell.length_a   1.000
_cell.length_b   1.000
_cell.length_c   1.000
_cell.angle_alpha   90.00
_cell.angle_beta   90.00
_cell.angle_gamma   90.00
#
_symmetry.space_group_name_H-M   'P 1'
#
loop_
_entity.id
_entity.type
_entity.pdbx_description
1 polymer ?
#
loop_
_entity_poly.entity_id
_entity_poly.type
_entity_poly.pdbx_seq_one_letter_code
_entity_poly.pdbx_strand_id
1 'polypeptide(L)'
;MDEILKARRQQSASSLRAIAIRGAREHNLKNIDVEIPRDKLVVFTGLSGSGKSSLAFDTIYAEGQRRYVESLSAYARQFLEMMQKPDVDQIDGLSPAISIEQKTTSKNPRSTVGTVTEIYDYMRLLWARVGVPYSPATGLPIESQTVSQMVDRVLDLPEGTRLYLLAPVVRGRKGEYRKELAE
;
A
#
# COMPACT_ATOMS: atom_id res chain seq x y z
N MET A 1 48.67 -13.54 2.33
CA MET A 1 47.85 -12.41 1.80
C MET A 1 46.83 -12.91 0.78
N ASP A 2 47.24 -13.69 -0.22
CA ASP A 2 46.34 -14.23 -1.26
C ASP A 2 45.28 -15.23 -0.76
N GLU A 3 45.59 -16.06 0.24
CA GLU A 3 44.59 -16.96 0.84
C GLU A 3 43.51 -16.21 1.62
N ILE A 4 43.89 -15.12 2.31
CA ILE A 4 42.96 -14.26 3.06
C ILE A 4 42.03 -13.50 2.10
N LEU A 5 42.58 -13.05 0.95
CA LEU A 5 41.82 -12.41 -0.12
C LEU A 5 40.89 -13.40 -0.84
N LYS A 6 41.32 -14.65 -1.07
CA LYS A 6 40.47 -15.72 -1.63
C LYS A 6 39.35 -16.14 -0.67
N ALA A 7 39.64 -16.27 0.62
CA ALA A 7 38.63 -16.58 1.65
C ALA A 7 37.56 -15.47 1.74
N ARG A 8 37.96 -14.19 1.71
CA ARG A 8 37.03 -13.05 1.66
C ARG A 8 36.19 -13.02 0.38
N ARG A 9 36.77 -13.34 -0.78
CA ARG A 9 36.03 -13.44 -2.06
C ARG A 9 35.02 -14.58 -2.07
N GLN A 10 35.38 -15.76 -1.54
CA GLN A 10 34.47 -16.90 -1.44
C GLN A 10 33.33 -16.64 -0.43
N GLN A 11 33.61 -16.00 0.70
CA GLN A 11 32.58 -15.56 1.65
C GLN A 11 31.62 -14.51 1.04
N SER A 12 32.14 -13.58 0.21
CA SER A 12 31.29 -12.57 -0.46
C SER A 12 30.39 -13.16 -1.58
N ALA A 13 30.80 -14.28 -2.17
CA ALA A 13 30.03 -14.96 -3.20
C ALA A 13 29.00 -15.92 -2.61
N SER A 14 29.28 -16.51 -1.43
CA SER A 14 28.30 -17.32 -0.70
C SER A 14 27.23 -16.46 -0.02
N SER A 15 27.58 -15.27 0.48
CA SER A 15 26.64 -14.30 1.06
C SER A 15 25.61 -13.75 0.06
N LEU A 16 25.82 -13.94 -1.24
CA LEU A 16 24.82 -13.61 -2.27
C LEU A 16 23.82 -14.75 -2.53
N ARG A 17 24.16 -16.00 -2.15
CA ARG A 17 23.35 -17.20 -2.45
C ARG A 17 22.40 -17.60 -1.32
N ALA A 18 22.66 -17.16 -0.09
CA ALA A 18 21.86 -17.50 1.07
C ALA A 18 21.62 -16.28 1.96
N ILE A 19 20.48 -16.26 2.65
CA ILE A 19 20.21 -15.38 3.78
C ILE A 19 20.84 -16.05 4.99
N ALA A 20 21.88 -15.43 5.56
CA ALA A 20 22.59 -15.96 6.71
C ALA A 20 22.11 -15.22 7.96
N ILE A 21 21.58 -15.96 8.92
CA ILE A 21 21.06 -15.45 10.19
C ILE A 21 21.95 -15.98 11.30
N ARG A 22 22.47 -15.08 12.14
CA ARG A 22 23.35 -15.41 13.26
C ARG A 22 22.75 -14.91 14.56
N GLY A 23 22.70 -15.81 15.55
CA GLY A 23 22.28 -15.50 16.91
C GLY A 23 20.85 -14.96 17.03
N ALA A 24 19.88 -15.55 16.33
CA ALA A 24 18.48 -15.13 16.49
C ALA A 24 17.91 -15.57 17.85
N ARG A 25 17.36 -14.62 18.59
CA ARG A 25 16.88 -14.76 19.98
C ARG A 25 15.46 -14.22 20.20
N GLU A 26 14.78 -13.81 19.14
CA GLU A 26 13.41 -13.30 19.22
C GLU A 26 12.46 -14.30 19.89
N HIS A 27 11.70 -13.85 20.88
CA HIS A 27 10.80 -14.67 21.70
C HIS A 27 11.49 -15.89 22.36
N ASN A 28 11.22 -17.10 21.87
CA ASN A 28 11.72 -18.36 22.42
C ASN A 28 12.85 -18.98 21.58
N LEU A 29 13.40 -18.24 20.61
CA LEU A 29 14.56 -18.67 19.85
C LEU A 29 15.80 -18.72 20.76
N LYS A 30 16.54 -19.83 20.68
CA LYS A 30 17.67 -20.11 21.58
C LYS A 30 19.01 -19.77 20.94
N ASN A 31 19.18 -18.52 20.54
CA ASN A 31 20.40 -18.04 19.88
C ASN A 31 20.79 -18.89 18.65
N ILE A 32 19.84 -19.02 17.72
CA ILE A 32 19.99 -19.95 16.59
C ILE A 32 20.69 -19.30 15.40
N ASP A 33 21.46 -20.12 14.70
CA ASP A 33 22.11 -19.80 13.43
C ASP A 33 21.43 -20.59 12.31
N VAL A 34 21.05 -19.90 11.22
CA VAL A 34 20.34 -20.52 10.09
C VAL A 34 20.82 -19.92 8.78
N GLU A 35 21.04 -20.77 7.77
CA GLU A 35 21.27 -20.35 6.39
C GLU A 35 20.09 -20.77 5.53
N ILE A 36 19.47 -19.80 4.85
CA ILE A 36 18.30 -20.01 3.99
C ILE A 36 18.71 -19.76 2.54
N PRO A 37 18.56 -20.73 1.62
CA PRO A 37 18.91 -20.50 0.22
C PRO A 37 18.00 -19.44 -0.41
N ARG A 38 18.59 -18.48 -1.13
CA ARG A 38 17.85 -17.47 -1.89
C ARG A 38 17.27 -18.07 -3.17
N ASP A 39 16.25 -17.41 -3.70
CA ASP A 39 15.57 -17.78 -4.95
C ASP A 39 14.99 -19.22 -4.93
N LYS A 40 14.58 -19.65 -3.75
CA LYS A 40 13.92 -20.94 -3.50
C LYS A 40 12.64 -20.75 -2.70
N LEU A 41 11.69 -21.65 -2.92
CA LEU A 41 10.56 -21.81 -2.02
C LEU A 41 11.04 -22.56 -0.77
N VAL A 42 11.18 -21.85 0.35
CA VAL A 42 11.61 -22.42 1.63
C VAL A 42 10.42 -22.52 2.56
N VAL A 43 10.22 -23.70 3.16
CA VAL A 43 9.12 -23.98 4.08
C VAL A 43 9.67 -24.15 5.49
N PHE A 44 9.17 -23.35 6.43
CA PHE A 44 9.44 -23.52 7.85
C PHE A 44 8.41 -24.46 8.45
N THR A 45 8.87 -25.57 9.02
CA THR A 45 7.99 -26.61 9.61
C THR A 45 8.39 -26.92 11.06
N GLY A 46 7.50 -27.56 11.81
CA GLY A 46 7.67 -27.88 13.22
C GLY A 46 6.41 -27.70 14.06
N LEU A 47 6.42 -28.22 15.29
CA LEU A 47 5.29 -28.18 16.24
C LEU A 47 4.81 -26.75 16.53
N SER A 48 3.54 -26.58 16.91
CA SER A 48 3.04 -25.27 17.35
C SER A 48 3.90 -24.71 18.49
N GLY A 49 4.21 -23.41 18.45
CA GLY A 49 5.09 -22.77 19.44
C GLY A 49 6.59 -23.05 19.27
N SER A 50 7.04 -23.77 18.24
CA SER A 50 8.46 -24.09 18.03
C SER A 50 9.36 -22.91 17.64
N GLY A 51 8.83 -21.68 17.55
CA GLY A 51 9.59 -20.50 17.11
C GLY A 51 9.61 -20.24 15.60
N LYS A 52 8.81 -20.95 14.79
CA LYS A 52 8.71 -20.71 13.33
C LYS A 52 8.32 -19.27 13.01
N SER A 53 7.25 -18.78 13.65
CA SER A 53 6.75 -17.43 13.43
C SER A 53 7.75 -16.40 13.94
N SER A 54 8.38 -16.66 15.09
CA SER A 54 9.44 -15.81 15.65
C SER A 54 10.60 -15.63 14.67
N LEU A 55 11.03 -16.71 14.01
CA LEU A 55 12.10 -16.64 13.01
C LEU A 55 11.61 -15.99 11.69
N ALA A 56 10.46 -16.39 11.16
CA ALA A 56 9.99 -15.93 9.86
C ALA A 56 9.46 -14.49 9.87
N PHE A 57 8.55 -14.16 10.80
CA PHE A 57 7.87 -12.88 10.87
C PHE A 57 8.62 -11.90 11.78
N ASP A 58 8.88 -12.31 13.01
CA ASP A 58 9.38 -11.39 14.03
C ASP A 58 10.88 -11.10 13.87
N THR A 59 11.63 -11.98 13.19
CA THR A 59 13.07 -11.78 12.89
C THR A 59 13.32 -11.40 11.42
N ILE A 60 13.07 -12.31 10.47
CA ILE A 60 13.45 -12.13 9.06
C ILE A 60 12.64 -11.02 8.39
N TYR A 61 11.31 -11.08 8.48
CA TYR A 61 10.44 -10.08 7.88
C TYR A 61 10.61 -8.72 8.55
N ALA A 62 10.61 -8.66 9.89
CA ALA A 62 10.81 -7.43 10.64
C ALA A 62 12.10 -6.72 10.23
N GLU A 63 13.23 -7.44 10.18
CA GLU A 63 14.52 -6.87 9.78
C GLU A 63 14.53 -6.46 8.29
N GLY A 64 13.87 -7.25 7.42
CA GLY A 64 13.79 -6.97 5.98
C GLY A 64 12.97 -5.71 5.68
N GLN A 65 11.85 -5.53 6.38
CA GLN A 65 11.04 -4.32 6.31
C GLN A 65 11.79 -3.11 6.88
N ARG A 66 12.42 -3.26 8.06
CA ARG A 66 13.19 -2.21 8.73
C ARG A 66 14.29 -1.66 7.84
N ARG A 67 15.15 -2.53 7.28
CA ARG A 67 16.24 -2.13 6.36
C ARG A 67 15.73 -1.45 5.09
N TYR A 68 14.61 -1.90 4.54
CA TYR A 68 14.02 -1.26 3.37
C TYR A 68 13.55 0.17 3.68
N VAL A 69 12.86 0.36 4.81
CA VAL A 69 12.39 1.69 5.22
C VAL A 69 13.56 2.60 5.64
N GLU A 70 14.65 2.07 6.19
CA GLU A 70 15.91 2.81 6.44
C GLU A 70 16.52 3.43 5.18
N SER A 71 16.33 2.77 4.03
CA SER A 71 16.79 3.26 2.74
C SER A 71 15.93 4.39 2.15
N LEU A 72 14.75 4.65 2.73
CA LEU A 72 13.87 5.74 2.31
C LEU A 72 14.38 7.11 2.84
N SER A 73 13.59 8.16 2.62
CA SER A 73 13.97 9.54 2.95
C SER A 73 14.41 9.71 4.41
N ALA A 74 15.28 10.68 4.69
CA ALA A 74 15.72 11.00 6.06
C ALA A 74 14.53 11.28 7.00
N TYR A 75 13.42 11.79 6.47
CA TYR A 75 12.16 11.98 7.19
C TYR A 75 11.47 10.66 7.54
N ALA A 76 11.45 9.67 6.63
CA ALA A 76 10.89 8.35 6.91
C ALA A 76 11.62 7.64 8.06
N ARG A 77 12.92 7.92 8.24
CA ARG A 77 13.70 7.39 9.37
C ARG A 77 13.24 7.87 10.74
N GLN A 78 12.62 9.05 10.84
CA GLN A 78 12.05 9.50 12.12
C GLN A 78 10.92 8.58 12.61
N PHE A 79 10.23 7.89 11.69
CA PHE A 79 9.19 6.92 12.03
C PHE A 79 9.73 5.50 12.24
N LEU A 80 11.00 5.23 11.92
CA LEU A 80 11.65 3.93 12.13
C LEU A 80 11.98 3.66 13.59
N GLU A 81 12.23 4.71 14.39
CA GLU A 81 12.51 4.56 15.83
C GLU A 81 11.35 3.90 16.58
N MET A 82 10.15 3.84 15.98
CA MET A 82 9.01 3.10 16.52
C MET A 82 9.03 1.60 16.22
N MET A 83 9.82 1.12 15.25
CA MET A 83 9.94 -0.31 14.97
C MET A 83 11.04 -0.92 15.84
N GLN A 84 10.65 -1.78 16.77
CA GLN A 84 11.60 -2.54 17.57
C GLN A 84 12.50 -3.38 16.65
N LYS A 85 13.82 -3.21 16.82
CA LYS A 85 14.80 -4.05 16.14
C LYS A 85 14.72 -5.46 16.74
N PRO A 86 14.63 -6.51 15.93
CA PRO A 86 14.60 -7.87 16.44
C PRO A 86 15.90 -8.23 17.15
N ASP A 87 15.83 -9.11 18.15
CA ASP A 87 16.99 -9.62 18.87
C ASP A 87 17.72 -10.67 18.02
N VAL A 88 18.69 -10.19 17.24
CA VAL A 88 19.55 -10.98 16.35
C VAL A 88 20.92 -10.31 16.24
N ASP A 89 21.99 -11.10 16.19
CA ASP A 89 23.35 -10.55 16.07
C ASP A 89 23.60 -9.99 14.68
N GLN A 90 23.32 -10.79 13.64
CA GLN A 90 23.54 -10.41 12.26
C GLN A 90 22.60 -11.14 11.32
N ILE A 91 22.14 -10.42 10.29
CA ILE A 91 21.49 -11.02 9.12
C ILE A 91 22.15 -10.48 7.86
N ASP A 92 22.66 -11.35 7.01
CA ASP A 92 23.26 -11.01 5.72
C ASP A 92 22.43 -11.57 4.55
N GLY A 93 22.52 -10.94 3.38
CA GLY A 93 21.81 -11.39 2.17
C GLY A 93 20.30 -11.15 2.17
N LEU A 94 19.78 -10.39 3.14
CA LEU A 94 18.35 -10.11 3.28
C LEU A 94 17.85 -9.14 2.19
N SER A 95 16.74 -9.49 1.56
CA SER A 95 16.04 -8.64 0.59
C SER A 95 14.91 -7.86 1.28
N PRO A 96 14.39 -6.77 0.69
CA PRO A 96 13.13 -6.18 1.15
C PRO A 96 12.05 -7.26 1.31
N ALA A 97 11.45 -7.33 2.49
CA ALA A 97 10.54 -8.41 2.85
C ALA A 97 9.08 -7.93 2.84
N ILE A 98 8.18 -8.77 2.37
CA ILE A 98 6.73 -8.56 2.40
C ILE A 98 6.10 -9.74 3.13
N SER A 99 5.32 -9.45 4.17
CA SER A 99 4.54 -10.46 4.87
C SER A 99 3.16 -10.60 4.21
N ILE A 100 2.75 -11.84 3.95
CA ILE A 100 1.41 -12.17 3.50
C ILE A 100 0.79 -13.05 4.59
N GLU A 101 -0.04 -12.44 5.44
CA GLU A 101 -0.69 -13.06 6.58
C GLU A 101 -2.21 -13.06 6.41
N GLN A 102 -2.88 -14.02 7.06
CA GLN A 102 -4.33 -14.02 7.21
C GLN A 102 -4.77 -13.11 8.37
N LYS A 103 -4.24 -11.88 8.46
CA LYS A 103 -4.78 -10.88 9.39
C LYS A 103 -6.13 -10.41 8.86
N THR A 104 -7.10 -10.28 9.76
CA THR A 104 -8.51 -10.02 9.43
C THR A 104 -8.65 -8.91 8.40
N THR A 105 -9.35 -9.21 7.31
CA THR A 105 -9.74 -8.23 6.29
C THR A 105 -10.50 -7.08 6.96
N SER A 106 -10.17 -5.84 6.59
CA SER A 106 -10.89 -4.64 7.03
C SER A 106 -12.40 -4.85 6.93
N LYS A 107 -13.13 -4.66 8.05
CA LYS A 107 -14.59 -4.79 8.11
C LYS A 107 -15.33 -3.57 7.56
N ASN A 108 -14.66 -2.72 6.78
CA ASN A 108 -15.29 -1.54 6.20
C ASN A 108 -16.33 -2.00 5.15
N PRO A 109 -17.63 -1.68 5.34
CA PRO A 109 -18.68 -2.12 4.42
C PRO A 109 -18.57 -1.56 3.00
N ARG A 110 -17.74 -0.51 2.80
CA ARG A 110 -17.45 0.04 1.47
C ARG A 110 -16.24 -0.60 0.79
N SER A 111 -15.54 -1.49 1.50
CA SER A 111 -14.42 -2.25 0.94
C SER A 111 -14.93 -3.49 0.24
N THR A 112 -14.59 -3.65 -1.03
CA THR A 112 -14.93 -4.81 -1.85
C THR A 112 -13.66 -5.41 -2.46
N VAL A 113 -13.77 -6.59 -3.09
CA VAL A 113 -12.64 -7.17 -3.84
C VAL A 113 -12.13 -6.18 -4.89
N GLY A 114 -13.02 -5.44 -5.57
CA GLY A 114 -12.65 -4.46 -6.58
C GLY A 114 -11.85 -3.28 -6.04
N THR A 115 -12.10 -2.84 -4.80
CA THR A 115 -11.34 -1.75 -4.17
C THR A 115 -10.01 -2.24 -3.61
N VAL A 116 -9.93 -3.47 -3.09
CA VAL A 116 -8.68 -4.05 -2.56
C VAL A 116 -7.69 -4.38 -3.67
N THR A 117 -8.18 -4.78 -4.84
CA THR A 117 -7.37 -5.11 -6.01
C THR A 117 -7.12 -3.90 -6.93
N GLU A 118 -7.62 -2.72 -6.57
CA GLU A 118 -7.60 -1.48 -7.37
C GLU A 118 -8.31 -1.57 -8.74
N ILE A 119 -8.85 -2.72 -9.12
CA ILE A 119 -9.60 -2.93 -10.38
C ILE A 119 -10.75 -1.92 -10.49
N TYR A 120 -11.44 -1.64 -9.40
CA TYR A 120 -12.53 -0.66 -9.38
C TYR A 120 -12.09 0.74 -9.82
N ASP A 121 -10.87 1.16 -9.47
CA ASP A 121 -10.35 2.47 -9.86
C ASP A 121 -10.03 2.54 -11.35
N TYR A 122 -9.48 1.47 -11.92
CA TYR A 122 -9.32 1.35 -13.38
C TYR A 122 -10.67 1.38 -14.10
N MET A 123 -11.65 0.66 -13.58
CA MET A 123 -12.99 0.62 -14.16
C MET A 123 -13.66 2.01 -14.11
N ARG A 124 -13.50 2.76 -13.02
CA ARG A 124 -13.97 4.16 -12.93
C ARG A 124 -13.36 5.05 -14.00
N LEU A 125 -12.05 4.95 -14.22
CA LEU A 125 -11.38 5.70 -15.28
C LEU A 125 -11.88 5.29 -16.66
N LEU A 126 -12.07 3.99 -16.90
CA LEU A 126 -12.62 3.48 -18.14
C LEU A 126 -14.00 4.10 -18.42
N TRP A 127 -14.96 3.96 -17.50
CA TRP A 127 -16.31 4.52 -17.71
C TRP A 127 -16.34 6.04 -17.78
N ALA A 128 -15.50 6.74 -17.01
CA ALA A 128 -15.41 8.20 -17.11
C ALA A 128 -14.88 8.69 -18.46
N ARG A 129 -14.04 7.89 -19.13
CA ARG A 129 -13.42 8.25 -20.41
C ARG A 129 -14.21 7.81 -21.63
N VAL A 130 -14.82 6.62 -21.60
CA VAL A 130 -15.49 6.04 -22.78
C VAL A 130 -16.96 5.70 -22.55
N GLY A 131 -17.46 5.78 -21.31
CA GLY A 131 -18.84 5.49 -21.01
C GLY A 131 -19.77 6.56 -21.59
N VAL A 132 -20.80 6.12 -22.32
CA VAL A 132 -21.89 6.99 -22.75
C VAL A 132 -22.92 7.06 -21.62
N PRO A 133 -23.15 8.24 -21.01
CA PRO A 133 -24.12 8.38 -19.92
C PRO A 133 -25.56 8.36 -20.47
N TYR A 134 -26.45 7.65 -19.77
CA TYR A 134 -27.88 7.58 -20.09
C TYR A 134 -28.72 8.04 -18.90
N SER A 135 -29.84 8.69 -19.19
CA SER A 135 -30.80 9.15 -18.18
C SER A 135 -31.55 7.96 -17.56
N PRO A 136 -31.54 7.78 -16.22
CA PRO A 136 -32.31 6.70 -15.59
C PRO A 136 -33.83 6.84 -15.74
N ALA A 137 -34.34 8.05 -15.92
CA ALA A 137 -35.78 8.32 -16.02
C ALA A 137 -36.34 8.11 -17.44
N THR A 138 -35.52 8.36 -18.47
CA THR A 138 -35.97 8.34 -19.88
C THR A 138 -35.27 7.28 -20.73
N GLY A 139 -34.12 6.76 -20.30
CA GLY A 139 -33.31 5.81 -21.08
C GLY A 139 -32.56 6.45 -22.26
N LEU A 140 -32.66 7.76 -22.46
CA LEU A 140 -32.00 8.47 -23.56
C LEU A 140 -30.56 8.88 -23.19
N PRO A 141 -29.65 9.01 -24.17
CA PRO A 141 -28.31 9.55 -23.95
C PRO A 141 -28.35 10.94 -23.31
N ILE A 142 -27.44 11.20 -22.37
CA ILE A 142 -27.26 12.53 -21.77
C ILE A 142 -26.34 13.35 -22.67
N GLU A 143 -26.84 14.52 -23.11
CA GLU A 143 -26.14 15.45 -23.98
C GLU A 143 -25.80 16.77 -23.28
N SER A 144 -24.89 17.53 -23.85
CA SER A 144 -24.56 18.87 -23.37
C SER A 144 -25.74 19.82 -23.52
N GLN A 145 -26.02 20.60 -22.49
CA GLN A 145 -27.08 21.61 -22.51
C GLN A 145 -26.48 23.01 -22.66
N THR A 146 -27.15 23.85 -23.44
CA THR A 146 -26.83 25.28 -23.55
C THR A 146 -27.42 26.06 -22.39
N VAL A 147 -26.86 27.24 -22.10
CA VAL A 147 -27.39 28.13 -21.04
C VAL A 147 -28.83 28.51 -21.31
N SER A 148 -29.20 28.82 -22.57
CA SER A 148 -30.58 29.13 -22.95
C SER A 148 -31.53 27.98 -22.64
N GLN A 149 -31.19 26.74 -23.02
CA GLN A 149 -31.98 25.56 -22.68
C GLN A 149 -32.14 25.36 -21.16
N MET A 150 -31.13 25.73 -20.36
CA MET A 150 -31.24 25.70 -18.91
C MET A 150 -32.21 26.78 -18.40
N VAL A 151 -32.16 28.00 -18.94
CA VAL A 151 -33.07 29.10 -18.58
C VAL A 151 -34.51 28.79 -18.97
N ASP A 152 -34.73 28.32 -20.20
CA ASP A 152 -36.05 27.95 -20.70
C ASP A 152 -36.71 26.92 -19.76
N ARG A 153 -35.95 25.91 -19.33
CA ARG A 153 -36.42 24.89 -18.39
C ARG A 153 -36.80 25.44 -17.02
N VAL A 154 -36.15 26.51 -16.55
CA VAL A 154 -36.54 27.17 -15.30
C VAL A 154 -37.81 28.00 -15.49
N LEU A 155 -37.97 28.65 -16.65
CA LEU A 155 -39.17 29.44 -16.98
C LEU A 155 -40.41 28.56 -17.21
N ASP A 156 -40.22 27.32 -17.65
CA ASP A 156 -41.29 26.32 -17.80
C ASP A 156 -41.85 25.79 -16.47
N LEU A 157 -41.25 26.16 -15.33
CA LEU A 157 -41.77 25.76 -14.02
C LEU A 157 -43.08 26.49 -13.70
N PRO A 158 -44.01 25.86 -12.93
CA PRO A 158 -45.28 26.48 -12.58
C PRO A 158 -45.12 27.84 -11.91
N GLU A 159 -46.00 28.79 -12.24
CA GLU A 159 -46.01 30.11 -11.64
C GLU A 159 -46.15 30.02 -10.10
N GLY A 160 -45.38 30.83 -9.39
CA GLY A 160 -45.31 30.79 -7.91
C GLY A 160 -44.34 29.74 -7.34
N THR A 161 -43.65 28.97 -8.18
CA THR A 161 -42.59 28.05 -7.71
C THR A 161 -41.46 28.83 -7.03
N ARG A 162 -41.15 28.46 -5.79
CA ARG A 162 -40.05 29.08 -5.01
C ARG A 162 -38.82 28.19 -5.04
N LEU A 163 -37.68 28.74 -5.43
CA LEU A 163 -36.40 28.04 -5.56
C LEU A 163 -35.28 28.81 -4.88
N TYR A 164 -34.22 28.10 -4.48
CA TYR A 164 -32.94 28.71 -4.14
C TYR A 164 -32.01 28.62 -5.34
N LEU A 165 -31.60 29.78 -5.88
CA LEU A 165 -30.58 29.83 -6.91
C LEU A 165 -29.20 29.83 -6.25
N LEU A 166 -28.46 28.73 -6.42
CA LEU A 166 -27.15 28.54 -5.81
C LEU A 166 -26.08 28.41 -6.90
N ALA A 167 -24.93 29.05 -6.67
CA ALA A 167 -23.74 28.93 -7.52
C ALA A 167 -22.62 28.27 -6.68
N PRO A 168 -22.51 26.93 -6.67
CA PRO A 168 -21.41 26.26 -5.97
C PRO A 168 -20.09 26.47 -6.73
N VAL A 169 -19.42 27.58 -6.42
CA VAL A 169 -18.17 28.05 -7.05
C VAL A 169 -17.05 27.03 -6.94
N VAL A 170 -17.00 26.27 -5.84
CA VAL A 170 -15.99 25.23 -5.60
C VAL A 170 -16.68 23.87 -5.39
N ARG A 171 -16.30 22.86 -6.17
CA ARG A 171 -16.79 21.48 -6.04
C ARG A 171 -15.65 20.47 -5.99
N GLY A 172 -15.49 19.79 -4.86
CA GLY A 172 -14.61 18.62 -4.74
C GLY A 172 -13.12 18.86 -5.02
N ARG A 173 -12.66 20.12 -5.03
CA ARG A 173 -11.27 20.49 -5.27
C ARG A 173 -10.63 21.02 -3.99
N LYS A 174 -9.43 20.54 -3.66
CA LYS A 174 -8.62 21.08 -2.55
C LYS A 174 -7.93 22.37 -3.03
N GLY A 175 -7.88 23.40 -2.18
CA GLY A 175 -7.22 24.67 -2.49
C GLY A 175 -7.55 25.78 -1.48
N GLU A 176 -6.80 26.87 -1.51
CA GLU A 176 -7.15 28.13 -0.85
C GLU A 176 -7.96 28.99 -1.83
N TYR A 177 -9.20 29.33 -1.46
CA TYR A 177 -10.14 30.06 -2.34
C TYR A 177 -10.44 31.47 -1.84
N ARG A 178 -9.48 32.08 -1.12
CA ARG A 178 -9.70 33.41 -0.52
C ARG A 178 -9.98 34.48 -1.56
N LYS A 179 -9.42 34.38 -2.76
CA LYS A 179 -9.63 35.38 -3.82
C LYS A 179 -10.98 35.19 -4.52
N GLU A 180 -11.39 33.94 -4.68
CA GLU A 180 -12.63 33.52 -5.35
C GLU A 180 -13.87 33.68 -4.46
N LEU A 181 -13.67 33.78 -3.14
CA LEU A 181 -14.72 34.02 -2.13
C LEU A 181 -14.66 35.44 -1.54
N ALA A 182 -13.67 36.25 -1.92
CA ALA A 182 -13.59 37.65 -1.52
C ALA A 182 -14.34 38.53 -2.53
N GLU A 183 -15.66 38.39 -2.56
CA GLU A 183 -16.64 39.38 -3.00
C GLU A 183 -17.82 39.39 -2.03
#